data_AF-A0A8S3GDI0-F1
#
_entry.id   AF-A0A8S3GDI0-F1
#
_cell.length_a   1.000
_cell.length_b   1.000
_cell.length_c   1.000
_cell.angle_alpha   90.00
_cell.angle_beta   90.00
_cell.angle_gamma   90.00
#
_symmetry.space_group_name_H-M   'P 1'
#
loop_
_entity.id
_entity.type
_entity.pdbx_description
1 polymer ?
#
loop_
_entity_poly.entity_id
_entity_poly.type
_entity_poly.pdbx_seq_one_letter_code
_entity_poly.pdbx_strand_id
1 'polypeptide(L)'
;VKRNGEWKVIEAATLVPGDIISVKLGDVIPADARLFAAHGGVSIDQAALTGESLPVTKTAGDEIFSGSTCKQGEAEAIVIGTGLNTFFGRAAKLVGNSSDEIGHLQTILAKIGNFCIIGIAMFIVAEILVM
;
A
#
# COMPACT_ATOMS: atom_id res chain seq x y z
N VAL A 1 -11.60 13.97 11.47
CA VAL A 1 -12.39 14.28 10.26
C VAL A 1 -13.48 15.29 10.59
N LYS A 2 -13.86 16.17 9.68
CA LYS A 2 -15.01 17.06 9.82
C LYS A 2 -16.15 16.54 8.95
N ARG A 3 -17.23 16.07 9.57
CA ARG A 3 -18.47 15.64 8.89
C ARG A 3 -19.65 16.38 9.53
N ASN A 4 -20.56 16.93 8.71
CA ASN A 4 -21.69 17.75 9.16
C ASN A 4 -21.29 18.95 10.04
N GLY A 5 -20.11 19.52 9.81
CA GLY A 5 -19.59 20.66 10.59
C GLY A 5 -18.94 20.28 11.93
N GLU A 6 -19.11 19.05 12.41
CA GLU A 6 -18.50 18.56 13.66
C GLU A 6 -17.19 17.82 13.38
N TRP A 7 -16.18 18.09 14.23
CA TRP A 7 -14.94 17.33 14.25
C TRP A 7 -15.13 16.03 15.02
N LYS A 8 -14.83 14.90 14.38
CA LYS A 8 -14.88 13.56 14.97
C LYS A 8 -13.58 12.80 14.70
N VAL A 9 -13.13 12.04 15.68
CA VAL A 9 -12.06 11.07 15.51
C VAL A 9 -12.71 9.77 15.00
N ILE A 10 -12.24 9.30 13.84
CA ILE A 10 -12.72 8.08 13.21
C ILE A 10 -11.51 7.25 12.79
N GLU A 11 -11.71 5.96 12.54
CA GLU A 11 -10.67 5.11 11.98
C GLU A 11 -10.30 5.57 10.57
N ALA A 12 -9.00 5.60 10.27
CA ALA A 12 -8.48 5.98 8.95
C ALA A 12 -9.07 5.12 7.82
N ALA A 13 -9.38 3.86 8.09
CA ALA A 13 -9.99 2.93 7.13
C ALA A 13 -11.42 3.34 6.70
N THR A 14 -12.10 4.18 7.49
CA THR A 14 -13.47 4.65 7.22
C THR A 14 -13.51 6.02 6.52
N LEU A 15 -12.35 6.58 6.18
CA LEU A 15 -12.24 7.83 5.42
C LEU A 15 -12.73 7.62 3.98
N VAL A 16 -13.41 8.64 3.47
CA VAL A 16 -13.86 8.68 2.07
C VAL A 16 -13.36 9.95 1.37
N PRO A 17 -13.16 9.92 0.05
CA PRO A 17 -12.87 11.14 -0.71
C PRO A 17 -13.92 12.22 -0.46
N GLY A 18 -13.47 13.46 -0.25
CA GLY A 18 -14.32 14.60 0.14
C GLY A 18 -14.38 14.87 1.65
N ASP A 19 -13.91 13.93 2.48
CA ASP A 19 -13.74 14.19 3.91
C ASP A 19 -12.70 15.30 4.16
N ILE A 20 -12.93 16.13 5.18
CA ILE A 20 -11.95 17.12 5.63
C ILE A 20 -11.20 16.55 6.84
N ILE A 21 -9.88 16.56 6.76
CA ILE A 21 -8.99 16.12 7.84
C ILE A 21 -8.17 17.31 8.34
N SER A 22 -7.89 17.32 9.64
CA SER A 22 -6.94 18.23 10.28
C SER A 22 -5.71 17.41 10.62
N VAL A 23 -4.54 17.93 10.29
CA VAL A 23 -3.24 17.29 10.49
C VAL A 23 -2.41 18.22 11.34
N LYS A 24 -1.93 17.71 12.48
CA LYS A 24 -1.11 18.44 13.43
C LYS A 24 0.32 17.90 13.46
N LEU A 25 1.20 18.64 14.11
CA LEU A 25 2.57 18.20 14.35
C LEU A 25 2.59 16.82 15.02
N GLY A 26 3.33 15.88 14.42
CA GLY A 26 3.46 14.50 14.87
C GLY A 26 2.44 13.54 14.25
N ASP A 27 1.38 14.03 13.60
CA ASP A 27 0.38 13.17 12.99
C ASP A 27 0.91 12.49 11.73
N VAL A 28 0.58 11.20 11.61
CA VAL A 28 0.74 10.45 10.36
C VAL A 28 -0.46 10.73 9.48
N ILE A 29 -0.20 11.05 8.22
CA ILE A 29 -1.25 11.37 7.26
C ILE A 29 -1.99 10.08 6.89
N PRO A 30 -3.31 9.99 7.15
CA PRO A 30 -4.05 8.74 7.00
C PRO A 30 -4.39 8.42 5.53
N ALA A 31 -4.53 9.44 4.69
CA ALA A 31 -5.03 9.32 3.32
C ALA A 31 -4.38 10.38 2.42
N ASP A 32 -4.40 10.17 1.10
CA ASP A 32 -3.95 11.20 0.17
C ASP A 32 -4.95 12.36 0.21
N ALA A 33 -4.46 13.56 0.42
CA ALA A 33 -5.28 14.75 0.59
C ALA A 33 -4.64 15.98 -0.05
N ARG A 34 -5.47 16.98 -0.35
CA ARG A 34 -5.02 18.29 -0.84
C ARG A 34 -5.21 19.33 0.25
N LEU A 35 -4.15 20.06 0.56
CA LEU A 35 -4.19 21.12 1.55
C LEU A 35 -5.04 22.28 1.06
N PHE A 36 -5.87 22.84 1.93
CA PHE A 36 -6.58 24.09 1.66
C PHE A 36 -6.32 25.17 2.70
N ALA A 37 -5.93 24.79 3.92
CA ALA A 37 -5.46 25.70 4.94
C ALA A 37 -4.14 25.19 5.53
N ALA A 38 -3.17 26.09 5.67
CA ALA A 38 -1.86 25.80 6.25
C ALA A 38 -1.50 26.90 7.25
N HIS A 39 -1.21 26.52 8.49
CA HIS A 39 -0.90 27.42 9.59
C HIS A 39 0.48 27.08 10.16
N GLY A 40 1.34 28.10 10.29
CA GLY A 40 2.65 27.95 10.95
C GLY A 40 3.75 27.29 10.11
N GLY A 41 3.63 27.28 8.77
CA GLY A 41 4.62 26.69 7.87
C GLY A 41 4.61 25.16 7.93
N VAL A 42 3.77 24.54 7.10
CA VAL A 42 3.55 23.10 7.15
C VAL A 42 4.72 22.38 6.51
N SER A 43 5.35 21.47 7.25
CA SER A 43 6.46 20.65 6.76
C SER A 43 6.11 19.18 6.92
N ILE A 44 6.14 18.45 5.81
CA ILE A 44 5.78 17.04 5.74
C ILE A 44 7.01 16.21 5.43
N ASP A 45 7.29 15.23 6.29
CA ASP A 45 8.29 14.20 6.08
C ASP A 45 7.72 13.09 5.21
N GLN A 46 8.31 12.95 4.02
CA GLN A 46 7.95 11.94 3.02
C GLN A 46 9.02 10.85 2.89
N ALA A 47 9.97 10.76 3.83
CA ALA A 47 11.07 9.79 3.79
C ALA A 47 10.59 8.34 3.67
N ALA A 48 9.46 8.01 4.29
CA ALA A 48 8.85 6.69 4.20
C ALA A 48 8.39 6.31 2.78
N LEU A 49 8.14 7.30 1.91
CA LEU A 49 7.55 7.12 0.59
C LEU A 49 8.55 7.37 -0.54
N THR A 50 9.39 8.40 -0.41
CA THR A 50 10.35 8.82 -1.44
C THR A 50 11.78 8.41 -1.11
N GLY A 51 12.08 8.09 0.14
CA GLY A 51 13.45 7.86 0.62
C GLY A 51 14.27 9.14 0.85
N GLU A 52 13.66 10.32 0.71
CA GLU A 52 14.33 11.61 0.94
C GLU A 52 14.24 12.01 2.42
N SER A 53 15.37 12.28 3.05
CA SER A 53 15.44 12.58 4.49
C SER A 53 15.01 14.00 4.88
N LEU A 54 14.96 14.93 3.91
CA LEU A 54 14.60 16.32 4.18
C LEU A 54 13.08 16.51 4.05
N PRO A 55 12.41 17.04 5.09
CA PRO A 55 10.98 17.25 5.02
C PRO A 55 10.66 18.38 4.04
N VAL A 56 9.55 18.23 3.31
CA VAL A 56 9.15 19.14 2.24
C VAL A 56 8.13 20.12 2.79
N THR A 57 8.38 21.42 2.60
CA THR A 57 7.42 22.47 2.94
C THR A 57 6.24 22.43 1.97
N LYS A 58 5.03 22.46 2.52
CA LYS A 58 3.77 22.37 1.78
C LYS A 58 2.88 23.56 2.10
N THR A 59 2.14 24.02 1.10
CA THR A 59 1.25 25.18 1.15
C THR A 59 -0.16 24.83 0.69
N ALA A 60 -1.10 25.77 0.79
CA ALA A 60 -2.45 25.56 0.31
C ALA A 60 -2.46 25.26 -1.21
N GLY A 61 -3.15 24.20 -1.61
CA GLY A 61 -3.17 23.67 -2.98
C GLY A 61 -2.27 22.46 -3.19
N ASP A 62 -1.24 22.27 -2.35
CA ASP A 62 -0.32 21.14 -2.45
C ASP A 62 -0.95 19.84 -1.98
N GLU A 63 -0.47 18.74 -2.57
CA GLU A 63 -0.85 17.38 -2.20
C GLU A 63 0.05 16.85 -1.08
N ILE A 64 -0.60 16.13 -0.17
CA ILE A 64 0.01 15.39 0.92
C ILE A 64 -0.38 13.91 0.80
N PHE A 65 0.56 13.01 1.09
CA PHE A 65 0.41 11.59 0.79
C PHE A 65 0.25 10.76 2.06
N SER A 66 -0.55 9.69 1.95
CA SER A 66 -0.72 8.68 3.01
C SER A 66 0.63 8.09 3.42
N GLY A 67 0.86 7.93 4.72
CA GLY A 67 2.11 7.41 5.30
C GLY A 67 3.21 8.46 5.49
N SER A 68 3.01 9.69 5.04
CA SER A 68 3.88 10.83 5.38
C SER A 68 3.58 11.34 6.78
N THR A 69 4.54 12.00 7.43
CA THR A 69 4.37 12.52 8.81
C THR A 69 4.49 14.04 8.84
N CYS A 70 3.59 14.73 9.53
CA CYS A 70 3.69 16.17 9.73
C CYS A 70 4.78 16.48 10.78
N LYS A 71 5.85 17.19 10.38
CA LYS A 71 6.94 17.59 11.28
C LYS A 71 6.72 18.97 11.88
N GLN A 72 6.02 19.85 11.17
CA GLN A 72 5.82 21.23 11.58
C GLN A 72 4.49 21.78 11.07
N GLY A 73 3.88 22.66 11.86
CA GLY A 73 2.65 23.35 11.51
C GLY A 73 1.38 22.54 11.78
N GLU A 74 0.26 23.17 11.44
CA GLU A 74 -1.06 22.56 11.44
C GLU A 74 -1.71 22.87 10.10
N ALA A 75 -2.44 21.90 9.55
CA ALA A 75 -3.05 22.04 8.24
C ALA A 75 -4.41 21.38 8.19
N GLU A 76 -5.30 21.93 7.37
CA GLU A 76 -6.54 21.27 6.99
C GLU A 76 -6.47 20.88 5.52
N ALA A 77 -6.90 19.65 5.23
CA ALA A 77 -6.83 19.05 3.92
C ALA A 77 -8.15 18.35 3.56
N ILE A 78 -8.47 18.33 2.27
CA ILE A 78 -9.57 17.54 1.72
C ILE A 78 -9.02 16.23 1.17
N VAL A 79 -9.61 15.12 1.58
CA VAL A 79 -9.21 13.78 1.15
C VAL A 79 -9.53 13.60 -0.33
N ILE A 80 -8.53 13.21 -1.12
CA ILE A 80 -8.66 12.95 -2.56
C ILE A 80 -8.59 11.45 -2.88
N GLY A 81 -7.93 10.65 -2.03
CA GLY A 81 -7.77 9.21 -2.24
C GLY A 81 -7.56 8.46 -0.94
N THR A 82 -8.15 7.27 -0.83
CA THR A 82 -8.09 6.41 0.38
C THR A 82 -7.77 4.96 0.01
N GLY A 83 -7.27 4.19 0.99
CA GLY A 83 -6.96 2.77 0.83
C GLY A 83 -6.01 2.47 -0.33
N LEU A 84 -6.40 1.53 -1.21
CA LEU A 84 -5.62 1.12 -2.39
C LEU A 84 -5.45 2.24 -3.44
N ASN A 85 -6.26 3.29 -3.36
CA ASN A 85 -6.19 4.42 -4.29
C ASN A 85 -5.22 5.51 -3.82
N THR A 86 -4.58 5.37 -2.65
CA THR A 86 -3.49 6.27 -2.22
C THR A 86 -2.21 5.97 -2.97
N PHE A 87 -1.26 6.90 -2.99
CA PHE A 87 0.07 6.69 -3.57
C PHE A 87 0.75 5.47 -2.94
N PHE A 88 0.74 5.38 -1.61
CA PHE A 88 1.26 4.23 -0.87
C PHE A 88 0.51 2.94 -1.20
N GLY A 89 -0.83 2.98 -1.24
CA GLY A 89 -1.67 1.82 -1.54
C GLY A 89 -1.45 1.28 -2.95
N ARG A 90 -1.26 2.17 -3.94
CA ARG A 90 -0.91 1.78 -5.32
C ARG A 90 0.48 1.13 -5.38
N ALA A 91 1.47 1.70 -4.69
CA ALA A 91 2.81 1.12 -4.60
C ALA A 91 2.77 -0.27 -3.95
N ALA A 92 2.06 -0.42 -2.83
CA ALA A 92 1.88 -1.70 -2.15
C ALA A 92 1.18 -2.75 -3.03
N LYS A 93 0.17 -2.34 -3.83
CA LYS A 93 -0.52 -3.22 -4.77
C LYS A 93 0.40 -3.75 -5.88
N LEU A 94 1.29 -2.90 -6.40
CA LEU A 94 2.25 -3.31 -7.41
C LEU A 94 3.24 -4.36 -6.88
N VAL A 95 3.69 -4.20 -5.63
CA VAL A 95 4.56 -5.20 -4.98
C VAL A 95 3.80 -6.49 -4.67
N GLY A 96 2.59 -6.38 -4.10
CA GLY A 96 1.78 -7.52 -3.66
C GLY A 96 1.21 -8.39 -4.79
N ASN A 97 1.08 -7.87 -6.01
CA ASN A 97 0.65 -8.66 -7.17
C ASN A 97 1.71 -9.64 -7.69
N SER A 98 2.89 -9.71 -7.06
CA SER A 98 4.03 -10.52 -7.52
C SER A 98 4.11 -11.90 -6.86
N SER A 99 3.14 -12.31 -6.04
CA SER A 99 3.28 -13.47 -5.14
C SER A 99 2.45 -14.72 -5.46
N ASP A 100 1.61 -14.71 -6.51
CA ASP A 100 0.74 -15.87 -6.84
C ASP A 100 1.20 -16.70 -8.04
N GLU A 101 2.41 -16.49 -8.56
CA GLU A 101 3.01 -17.46 -9.48
C GLU A 101 3.77 -18.52 -8.69
N ILE A 102 3.28 -19.76 -8.77
CA ILE A 102 4.03 -20.96 -8.38
C ILE A 102 5.44 -20.82 -8.93
N GLY A 103 6.42 -20.77 -8.03
CA GLY A 103 7.80 -20.46 -8.41
C GLY A 103 8.27 -21.36 -9.56
N HIS A 104 8.93 -20.78 -10.56
CA HIS A 104 9.41 -21.50 -11.75
C HIS A 104 10.11 -22.82 -11.41
N LEU A 105 10.88 -22.84 -10.31
CA LEU A 105 11.55 -24.03 -9.80
C LEU A 105 10.57 -25.12 -9.33
N GLN A 106 9.50 -24.76 -8.62
CA GLN A 106 8.48 -25.71 -8.14
C GLN A 106 7.77 -26.39 -9.32
N THR A 107 7.47 -25.66 -10.39
CA THR A 107 6.87 -26.22 -11.62
C THR A 107 7.82 -27.21 -12.31
N ILE A 108 9.12 -26.90 -12.36
CA ILE A 108 10.13 -27.79 -12.95
C ILE A 108 10.28 -29.07 -12.11
N LEU A 109 10.40 -28.93 -10.78
CA LEU A 109 10.51 -30.07 -9.87
C LEU A 109 9.26 -30.97 -9.93
N ALA A 110 8.07 -30.39 -9.97
CA ALA A 110 6.82 -31.14 -10.09
C ALA A 110 6.74 -31.93 -11.40
N LYS A 111 7.18 -31.34 -12.53
CA LYS A 111 7.23 -32.04 -13.82
C LYS A 111 8.21 -33.21 -13.82
N ILE A 112 9.42 -33.02 -13.28
CA ILE A 112 10.42 -34.09 -13.17
C ILE A 112 9.91 -35.21 -12.26
N GLY A 113 9.35 -34.85 -11.09
CA GLY A 113 8.78 -35.81 -10.16
C GLY A 113 7.66 -36.63 -10.80
N ASN A 114 6.72 -35.98 -11.49
CA ASN A 114 5.62 -36.66 -12.16
C ASN A 114 6.10 -37.58 -13.30
N PHE A 115 7.13 -37.16 -14.06
CA PHE A 115 7.75 -37.99 -15.09
C PHE A 115 8.36 -39.27 -14.50
N CYS A 116 9.11 -39.16 -13.40
CA CYS A 116 9.69 -40.32 -12.72
C CYS A 116 8.62 -41.27 -12.18
N ILE A 117 7.55 -40.75 -11.56
CA ILE A 117 6.46 -41.56 -11.02
C ILE A 117 5.76 -42.37 -12.13
N ILE A 118 5.43 -41.71 -13.25
CA ILE A 118 4.79 -42.38 -14.39
C ILE A 118 5.73 -43.43 -15.00
N GLY A 119 7.02 -43.13 -15.13
CA GLY A 119 8.01 -44.08 -15.65
C GLY A 119 8.13 -45.34 -14.79
N ILE A 120 8.24 -45.19 -13.47
CA ILE A 120 8.32 -46.32 -12.53
C ILE A 120 7.02 -47.13 -12.55
N ALA A 121 5.86 -46.47 -12.57
CA ALA A 121 4.57 -47.16 -12.63
C ALA A 121 4.43 -47.99 -13.91
N MET A 122 4.82 -47.43 -15.07
CA MET A 122 4.81 -48.18 -16.34
C MET A 122 5.76 -49.38 -16.32
N PHE A 123 6.95 -49.22 -15.73
CA PHE A 123 7.92 -50.31 -15.61
C PHE A 123 7.38 -51.47 -14.75
N ILE A 124 6.79 -51.15 -13.59
CA ILE A 124 6.17 -52.14 -12.71
C ILE A 124 5.03 -52.89 -13.42
N VAL A 125 4.18 -52.17 -14.15
CA VAL A 125 3.06 -52.79 -14.89
C VAL A 125 3.58 -53.70 -16.00
N ALA A 126 4.66 -53.33 -16.70
CA ALA A 126 5.25 -54.15 -17.74
C ALA A 126 5.81 -55.48 -17.20
N GLU A 127 6.55 -55.43 -16.08
CA GLU A 127 7.08 -56.64 -15.42
C GLU A 127 5.96 -57.61 -15.00
N ILE A 128 4.87 -57.09 -14.41
CA ILE A 128 3.72 -57.92 -14.01
C ILE A 128 3.02 -58.58 -15.21
N LEU A 129 3.01 -57.93 -16.37
CA LEU A 129 2.33 -58.43 -17.57
C LEU A 129 3.18 -59.47 -18.33
N VAL A 130 4.51 -59.37 -18.20
CA VAL A 130 5.48 -60.30 -18.80
C VAL A 130 5.60 -61.60 -18.00
N MET A 131 5.43 -61.53 -16.67
CA MET A 131 5.47 -62.68 -15.76
C MET A 131 4.17 -63.49 -15.78
#